data_AF-A0AAE5TJ41-F1
#
_entry.id   AF-A0AAE5TJ41-F1
#
_cell.length_a   1.000
_cell.length_b   1.000
_cell.length_c   1.000
_cell.angle_alpha   90.00
_cell.angle_beta   90.00
_cell.angle_gamma   90.00
#
_symmetry.space_group_name_H-M   'P 1'
#
loop_
_entity.id
_entity.type
_entity.pdbx_description
1 polymer ?
#
loop_
_entity_poly.entity_id
_entity_poly.type
_entity_poly.pdbx_seq_one_letter_code
_entity_poly.pdbx_strand_id
1 'polypeptide(L)'
;MSNLFNQPLNIINIGLARFAEDLIKQSAKVYQLDWQPAGGGNLPLIETLTHLEQIEIAQKIDLANQEAFQRITQASPVLIGYGKAKEVIPGMQDKMLLHAGPPINWEKMNGPMRGAITGAIVFEGWAKNLTQAEELAASGEIKFSPCHEHQAVGSMTGVTSPSMYVHIVENKTHGNFAFTNLSEQLAKILRMGANDQSVIDRLNWMRDILGPMLAEAMTFCDDGIDLRLMLSQALHMGDECHNRNIAGTVLLNQKLTPYILETHFSNKDKKDVFNFIASSDYFSGPTWMVCCKAALDAAQGIPYSTVLTTMARNGTEFGIRVAGLQNQWFTGPAQQVIGPMFAGYKPEDSGLDVGDSAITETYGIGGFAMAAAPAIVSLVGGTVKDAIRYSKTMNQITIGNNPNITIPSLNFMGIPTGIDIRKVVENNLLPVINTAIAHKDAGIGMIGAGIVHPPMEAFQKALFAFGQTYAK
;
A
#
# COMPACT_ATOMS: atom_id res chain seq x y z
N MET A 1 -6.63 57.83 12.48
CA MET A 1 -5.54 57.07 13.13
C MET A 1 -5.92 55.60 13.07
N SER A 2 -5.05 54.74 12.54
CA SER A 2 -5.36 53.31 12.38
C SER A 2 -5.51 52.64 13.76
N ASN A 3 -6.60 51.92 13.99
CA ASN A 3 -6.83 51.09 15.19
C ASN A 3 -5.86 49.90 15.33
N LEU A 4 -4.80 49.84 14.52
CA LEU A 4 -3.84 48.73 14.44
C LEU A 4 -3.15 48.43 15.77
N PHE A 5 -2.87 49.45 16.59
CA PHE A 5 -2.20 49.30 17.89
C PHE A 5 -3.15 49.23 19.09
N ASN A 6 -4.46 49.37 18.88
CA ASN A 6 -5.47 49.36 19.95
C ASN A 6 -6.27 48.05 19.99
N GLN A 7 -5.91 47.07 19.16
CA GLN A 7 -6.57 45.77 19.08
C GLN A 7 -5.70 44.67 19.72
N PRO A 8 -6.30 43.60 20.28
CA PRO A 8 -5.56 42.45 20.76
C PRO A 8 -4.68 41.84 19.66
N LEU A 9 -3.39 41.67 19.94
CA LEU A 9 -2.44 41.06 19.00
C LEU A 9 -2.73 39.56 18.83
N ASN A 10 -2.86 39.12 17.57
CA ASN A 10 -2.79 37.71 17.20
C ASN A 10 -1.40 37.46 16.61
N ILE A 11 -0.56 36.70 17.30
CA ILE A 11 0.85 36.54 16.97
C ILE A 11 1.08 35.14 16.39
N ILE A 12 1.85 35.05 15.31
CA ILE A 12 2.40 33.79 14.81
C ILE A 12 3.89 33.80 15.15
N ASN A 13 4.32 32.86 16.00
CA ASN A 13 5.75 32.71 16.33
C ASN A 13 6.40 31.68 15.40
N ILE A 14 7.57 32.00 14.88
CA ILE A 14 8.40 31.10 14.05
C ILE A 14 9.76 30.98 14.74
N GLY A 15 10.24 29.75 14.93
CA GLY A 15 11.49 29.48 15.64
C GLY A 15 11.27 29.03 17.08
N LEU A 16 12.06 29.52 18.03
CA LEU A 16 12.10 29.00 19.40
C LEU A 16 10.73 29.13 20.11
N ALA A 17 10.22 27.99 20.60
CA ALA A 17 8.94 27.91 21.33
C ALA A 17 8.87 28.83 22.56
N ARG A 18 10.03 29.11 23.17
CA ARG A 18 10.14 30.01 24.32
C ARG A 18 9.57 31.41 24.07
N PHE A 19 9.67 31.94 22.85
CA PHE A 19 9.05 33.23 22.53
C PHE A 19 7.52 33.16 22.58
N ALA A 20 6.92 32.08 22.07
CA ALA A 20 5.48 31.87 22.19
C ALA A 20 5.05 31.70 23.65
N GLU A 21 5.80 30.93 24.45
CA GLU A 21 5.53 30.77 25.88
C GLU A 21 5.54 32.10 26.64
N ASP A 22 6.54 32.95 26.40
CA ASP A 22 6.67 34.24 27.07
C ASP A 22 5.59 35.24 26.64
N LEU A 23 5.09 35.15 25.42
CA LEU A 23 3.95 35.95 24.93
C LEU A 23 2.61 35.44 25.48
N ILE A 24 2.43 34.11 25.60
CA ILE A 24 1.24 33.51 26.24
C ILE A 24 1.16 33.94 27.71
N LYS A 25 2.28 33.99 28.43
CA LYS A 25 2.34 34.51 29.81
C LYS A 25 1.89 35.98 29.91
N GLN A 26 2.05 36.75 28.83
CA GLN A 26 1.59 38.14 28.72
C GLN A 26 0.14 38.24 28.23
N SER A 27 -0.62 37.15 28.25
CA SER A 27 -2.01 37.09 27.78
C SER A 27 -2.21 37.43 26.29
N ALA A 28 -1.14 37.34 25.48
CA ALA A 28 -1.25 37.47 24.03
C ALA A 28 -1.78 36.17 23.42
N LYS A 29 -2.58 36.30 22.35
CA LYS A 29 -3.02 35.14 21.57
C LYS A 29 -1.93 34.76 20.58
N VAL A 30 -1.21 33.67 20.87
CA VAL A 30 -0.07 33.22 20.06
C VAL A 30 -0.32 31.85 19.46
N TYR A 31 0.05 31.71 18.19
CA TYR A 31 0.14 30.45 17.48
C TYR A 31 1.63 30.15 17.23
N GLN A 32 2.15 29.11 17.88
CA GLN A 32 3.48 28.59 17.55
C GLN A 32 3.40 27.86 16.21
N LEU A 33 4.17 28.32 15.23
CA LEU A 33 4.42 27.56 14.02
C LEU A 33 5.58 26.58 14.31
N ASP A 34 5.30 25.29 14.19
CA ASP A 34 6.32 24.25 14.24
C ASP A 34 7.10 24.24 12.91
N TRP A 35 8.01 25.20 12.77
CA TRP A 35 8.82 25.39 11.58
C TRP A 35 10.15 24.67 11.70
N GLN A 36 10.57 24.01 10.62
CA GLN A 36 11.89 23.39 10.49
C GLN A 36 12.51 23.75 9.14
N PRO A 37 13.85 23.83 9.04
CA PRO A 37 14.52 24.03 7.76
C PRO A 37 14.27 22.83 6.84
N ALA A 38 14.27 23.08 5.53
CA ALA A 38 14.14 22.03 4.51
C ALA A 38 15.16 20.90 4.73
N GLY A 39 14.74 19.66 4.47
CA GLY A 39 15.58 18.48 4.68
C GLY A 39 16.05 18.29 6.13
N GLY A 40 15.37 18.90 7.11
CA GLY A 40 15.74 18.84 8.53
C GLY A 40 17.08 19.51 8.86
N GLY A 41 17.55 20.43 8.00
CA GLY A 41 18.83 21.12 8.19
C GLY A 41 20.06 20.35 7.68
N ASN A 42 19.86 19.25 6.96
CA ASN A 42 20.94 18.49 6.32
C ASN A 42 21.46 19.24 5.08
N LEU A 43 22.69 19.77 5.18
CA LEU A 43 23.30 20.61 4.13
C LEU A 43 23.33 19.93 2.74
N PRO A 44 23.82 18.68 2.59
CA PRO A 44 23.75 18.00 1.30
C PRO A 44 22.33 17.89 0.70
N LEU A 45 21.30 17.66 1.51
CA LEU A 45 19.91 17.60 1.02
C LEU A 45 19.44 18.98 0.55
N ILE A 46 19.76 20.03 1.30
CA ILE A 46 19.41 21.41 0.94
C ILE A 46 20.09 21.79 -0.39
N GLU A 47 21.37 21.46 -0.57
CA GLU A 47 22.08 21.69 -1.83
C GLU A 47 21.43 20.94 -2.99
N THR A 48 21.04 19.68 -2.76
CA THR A 48 20.33 18.87 -3.78
C THR A 48 18.99 19.49 -4.17
N LEU A 49 18.17 19.91 -3.19
CA LEU A 49 16.90 20.61 -3.43
C LEU A 49 17.13 21.90 -4.21
N THR A 50 18.12 22.71 -3.80
CA THR A 50 18.47 23.97 -4.46
C THR A 50 18.85 23.76 -5.93
N HIS A 51 19.59 22.69 -6.25
CA HIS A 51 19.91 22.37 -7.64
C HIS A 51 18.67 21.93 -8.44
N LEU A 52 17.77 21.16 -7.83
CA LEU A 52 16.52 20.73 -8.46
C LEU A 52 15.53 21.89 -8.68
N GLU A 53 15.68 22.99 -7.92
CA GLU A 53 14.89 24.23 -8.06
C GLU A 53 15.40 25.18 -9.14
N GLN A 54 16.56 24.92 -9.75
CA GLN A 54 17.03 25.69 -10.90
C GLN A 54 15.97 25.65 -12.01
N ILE A 55 15.63 26.82 -12.56
CA ILE A 55 14.47 27.03 -13.44
C ILE A 55 14.36 25.95 -14.54
N GLU A 56 15.47 25.63 -15.21
CA GLU A 56 15.50 24.66 -16.30
C GLU A 56 15.20 23.22 -15.86
N ILE A 57 15.65 22.83 -14.66
CA ILE A 57 15.43 21.50 -14.09
C ILE A 57 14.02 21.43 -13.49
N ALA A 58 13.63 22.44 -12.71
CA ALA A 58 12.33 22.53 -12.08
C ALA A 58 11.19 22.43 -13.10
N GLN A 59 11.29 23.13 -14.24
CA GLN A 59 10.31 23.05 -15.32
C GLN A 59 10.19 21.64 -15.92
N LYS A 60 11.31 20.93 -16.10
CA LYS A 60 11.29 19.53 -16.59
C LYS A 60 10.63 18.60 -15.58
N ILE A 61 10.94 18.77 -14.30
CA ILE A 61 10.34 17.98 -13.23
C ILE A 61 8.84 18.24 -13.16
N ASP A 62 8.40 19.49 -13.22
CA ASP A 62 6.98 19.84 -13.13
C ASP A 62 6.18 19.29 -14.31
N LEU A 63 6.73 19.35 -15.53
CA LEU A 63 6.12 18.72 -16.71
C LEU A 63 6.05 17.18 -16.56
N ALA A 64 7.14 16.55 -16.11
CA ALA A 64 7.20 15.11 -15.91
C ALA A 64 6.26 14.63 -14.80
N ASN A 65 6.14 15.38 -13.72
CA ASN A 65 5.23 15.11 -12.61
C ASN A 65 3.77 15.29 -13.01
N GLN A 66 3.48 16.28 -13.85
CA GLN A 66 2.14 16.46 -14.41
C GLN A 66 1.74 15.30 -15.33
N GLU A 67 2.66 14.81 -16.17
CA GLU A 67 2.46 13.60 -16.97
C GLU A 67 2.23 12.37 -16.08
N ALA A 68 3.06 12.16 -15.05
CA ALA A 68 2.91 11.06 -14.11
C ALA A 68 1.54 11.11 -13.41
N PHE A 69 1.13 12.28 -12.92
CA PHE A 69 -0.18 12.52 -12.33
C PHE A 69 -1.32 12.21 -13.31
N GLN A 70 -1.21 12.66 -14.57
CA GLN A 70 -2.21 12.37 -15.61
C GLN A 70 -2.33 10.88 -15.88
N ARG A 71 -1.21 10.14 -16.03
CA ARG A 71 -1.26 8.69 -16.26
C ARG A 71 -1.93 7.94 -15.13
N ILE A 72 -1.60 8.28 -13.88
CA ILE A 72 -2.19 7.65 -12.68
C ILE A 72 -3.69 7.94 -12.60
N THR A 73 -4.11 9.19 -12.80
CA THR A 73 -5.51 9.60 -12.65
C THR A 73 -6.41 9.17 -13.80
N GLN A 74 -5.85 9.02 -15.01
CA GLN A 74 -6.56 8.55 -16.21
C GLN A 74 -6.55 7.03 -16.36
N ALA A 75 -5.76 6.30 -15.56
CA ALA A 75 -5.74 4.85 -15.57
C ALA A 75 -7.16 4.27 -15.43
N SER A 76 -7.41 3.18 -16.17
CA SER A 76 -8.66 2.42 -16.14
C SER A 76 -8.35 0.95 -15.82
N PRO A 77 -8.06 0.62 -14.54
CA PRO A 77 -7.84 -0.75 -14.11
C PRO A 77 -9.14 -1.54 -14.17
N VAL A 78 -9.15 -2.60 -14.98
CA VAL A 78 -10.27 -3.53 -15.14
C VAL A 78 -9.80 -4.92 -14.75
N LEU A 79 -10.52 -5.56 -13.84
CA LEU A 79 -10.34 -6.97 -13.54
C LEU A 79 -10.90 -7.78 -14.72
N ILE A 80 -10.02 -8.44 -15.46
CA ILE A 80 -10.37 -9.19 -16.66
C ILE A 80 -10.36 -10.71 -16.46
N GLY A 81 -9.81 -11.18 -15.34
CA GLY A 81 -9.71 -12.62 -15.11
C GLY A 81 -8.96 -12.99 -13.84
N TYR A 82 -8.87 -14.31 -13.65
CA TYR A 82 -8.04 -14.95 -12.65
C TYR A 82 -7.23 -16.06 -13.32
N GLY A 83 -6.00 -16.29 -12.88
CA GLY A 83 -5.13 -17.34 -13.42
C GLY A 83 -4.09 -17.78 -12.43
N LYS A 84 -3.43 -18.92 -12.67
CA LYS A 84 -2.31 -19.37 -11.83
C LYS A 84 -1.13 -18.43 -12.02
N ALA A 85 -0.46 -18.08 -10.92
CA ALA A 85 0.68 -17.16 -10.92
C ALA A 85 1.73 -17.55 -11.97
N LYS A 86 2.04 -18.85 -12.09
CA LYS A 86 3.01 -19.37 -13.05
C LYS A 86 2.71 -19.01 -14.51
N GLU A 87 1.43 -18.97 -14.85
CA GLU A 87 0.94 -18.83 -16.22
C GLU A 87 0.86 -17.37 -16.64
N VAL A 88 0.58 -16.46 -15.69
CA VAL A 88 0.21 -15.07 -16.01
C VAL A 88 1.17 -14.03 -15.47
N ILE A 89 1.93 -14.31 -14.41
CA ILE A 89 2.89 -13.34 -13.85
C ILE A 89 4.19 -13.35 -14.69
N PRO A 90 4.62 -12.20 -15.23
CA PRO A 90 5.84 -12.13 -16.02
C PRO A 90 7.08 -12.54 -15.22
N GLY A 91 7.89 -13.42 -15.80
CA GLY A 91 9.16 -13.87 -15.21
C GLY A 91 9.02 -14.88 -14.06
N MET A 92 7.82 -15.39 -13.77
CA MET A 92 7.60 -16.41 -12.73
C MET A 92 8.22 -17.77 -13.12
N GLN A 93 9.12 -18.28 -12.28
CA GLN A 93 9.83 -19.54 -12.49
C GLN A 93 9.25 -20.66 -11.61
N ASP A 94 9.60 -21.93 -11.84
CA ASP A 94 9.01 -23.06 -11.09
C ASP A 94 9.45 -23.06 -9.62
N LYS A 95 10.74 -22.90 -9.33
CA LYS A 95 11.26 -22.77 -7.96
C LYS A 95 11.44 -21.29 -7.58
N MET A 96 10.39 -20.49 -7.75
CA MET A 96 10.38 -19.08 -7.38
C MET A 96 9.20 -18.77 -6.46
N LEU A 97 9.46 -18.01 -5.41
CA LEU A 97 8.45 -17.44 -4.53
C LEU A 97 8.57 -15.93 -4.55
N LEU A 98 7.46 -15.25 -4.84
CA LEU A 98 7.40 -13.80 -4.71
C LEU A 98 7.10 -13.43 -3.26
N HIS A 99 7.52 -12.24 -2.83
CA HIS A 99 7.22 -11.70 -1.50
C HIS A 99 6.94 -10.19 -1.55
N ALA A 100 6.33 -9.67 -0.49
CA ALA A 100 6.13 -8.22 -0.33
C ALA A 100 7.44 -7.49 0.02
N GLY A 101 7.48 -6.18 -0.25
CA GLY A 101 8.59 -5.29 0.10
C GLY A 101 9.78 -5.33 -0.87
N PRO A 102 10.86 -4.58 -0.55
CA PRO A 102 12.08 -4.57 -1.37
C PRO A 102 12.82 -5.92 -1.31
N PRO A 103 13.80 -6.16 -2.23
CA PRO A 103 14.59 -7.38 -2.25
C PRO A 103 15.18 -7.73 -0.88
N ILE A 104 15.05 -9.00 -0.48
CA ILE A 104 15.56 -9.48 0.81
C ILE A 104 16.00 -10.94 0.69
N ASN A 105 17.08 -11.27 1.39
CA ASN A 105 17.55 -12.66 1.50
C ASN A 105 16.88 -13.36 2.68
N TRP A 106 16.79 -14.69 2.60
CA TRP A 106 16.17 -15.55 3.60
C TRP A 106 16.60 -15.24 5.04
N GLU A 107 17.88 -14.98 5.28
CA GLU A 107 18.42 -14.75 6.62
C GLU A 107 17.83 -13.51 7.29
N LYS A 108 17.44 -12.50 6.50
CA LYS A 108 16.87 -11.24 6.98
C LYS A 108 15.34 -11.24 7.04
N MET A 109 14.67 -12.25 6.50
CA MET A 109 13.21 -12.35 6.53
C MET A 109 12.70 -12.55 7.96
N ASN A 110 11.63 -11.85 8.32
CA ASN A 110 11.02 -11.94 9.64
C ASN A 110 10.25 -13.26 9.85
N GLY A 111 9.82 -13.53 11.09
CA GLY A 111 9.10 -14.74 11.46
C GLY A 111 7.89 -15.04 10.55
N PRO A 112 6.92 -14.11 10.41
CA PRO A 112 5.78 -14.30 9.53
C PRO A 112 6.15 -14.64 8.08
N MET A 113 7.12 -13.95 7.48
CA MET A 113 7.54 -14.20 6.10
C MET A 113 8.18 -15.59 5.94
N ARG A 114 9.01 -16.01 6.89
CA ARG A 114 9.57 -17.37 6.92
C ARG A 114 8.49 -18.44 7.05
N GLY A 115 7.51 -18.21 7.92
CA GLY A 115 6.35 -19.10 8.07
C GLY A 115 5.53 -19.22 6.78
N ALA A 116 5.32 -18.10 6.08
CA ALA A 116 4.58 -18.06 4.83
C ALA A 116 5.33 -18.78 3.70
N ILE A 117 6.65 -18.59 3.59
CA ILE A 117 7.49 -19.27 2.60
C ILE A 117 7.49 -20.78 2.85
N THR A 118 7.72 -21.22 4.08
CA THR A 118 7.71 -22.66 4.42
C THR A 118 6.35 -23.31 4.12
N GLY A 119 5.25 -22.63 4.44
CA GLY A 119 3.90 -23.08 4.05
C GLY A 119 3.71 -23.15 2.54
N ALA A 120 4.16 -22.15 1.79
CA ALA A 120 4.09 -22.15 0.32
C ALA A 120 4.90 -23.29 -0.30
N ILE A 121 6.10 -23.59 0.22
CA ILE A 121 6.94 -24.70 -0.24
C ILE A 121 6.24 -26.05 -0.04
N VAL A 122 5.56 -26.24 1.10
CA VAL A 122 4.75 -27.45 1.35
C VAL A 122 3.53 -27.50 0.43
N PHE A 123 2.84 -26.38 0.24
CA PHE A 123 1.69 -26.29 -0.67
C PHE A 123 2.06 -26.64 -2.12
N GLU A 124 3.21 -26.20 -2.61
CA GLU A 124 3.73 -26.54 -3.94
C GLU A 124 4.27 -27.97 -4.03
N GLY A 125 4.34 -28.70 -2.91
CA GLY A 125 4.83 -30.08 -2.87
C GLY A 125 6.35 -30.20 -3.05
N TRP A 126 7.11 -29.13 -2.87
CA TRP A 126 8.58 -29.16 -2.98
C TRP A 126 9.26 -29.75 -1.75
N ALA A 127 8.56 -29.78 -0.62
CA ALA A 127 8.98 -30.44 0.61
C ALA A 127 7.80 -31.19 1.26
N LYS A 128 8.10 -32.26 2.01
CA LYS A 128 7.06 -33.11 2.63
C LYS A 128 6.48 -32.52 3.92
N ASN A 129 7.20 -31.63 4.56
CA ASN A 129 6.85 -31.04 5.85
C ASN A 129 7.59 -29.71 6.05
N LEU A 130 7.22 -28.98 7.11
CA LEU A 130 7.75 -27.64 7.41
C LEU A 130 9.26 -27.64 7.68
N THR A 131 9.81 -28.68 8.32
CA THR A 131 11.26 -28.77 8.58
C THR A 131 12.06 -28.87 7.28
N GLN A 132 11.65 -29.77 6.37
CA GLN A 132 12.28 -29.87 5.05
C GLN A 132 12.05 -28.61 4.21
N ALA A 133 10.91 -27.94 4.38
CA ALA A 133 10.63 -26.70 3.68
C ALA A 133 11.55 -25.56 4.14
N GLU A 134 11.87 -25.48 5.43
CA GLU A 134 12.81 -24.51 5.99
C GLU A 134 14.25 -24.78 5.51
N GLU A 135 14.67 -26.04 5.49
CA GLU A 135 15.97 -26.45 4.93
C GLU A 135 16.08 -26.07 3.44
N LEU A 136 15.02 -26.32 2.65
CA LEU A 136 14.97 -25.97 1.23
C LEU A 136 14.95 -24.45 1.00
N ALA A 137 14.24 -23.69 1.82
CA ALA A 137 14.26 -22.22 1.74
C ALA A 137 15.66 -21.66 2.00
N ALA A 138 16.40 -22.27 2.93
CA ALA A 138 17.77 -21.87 3.28
C ALA A 138 18.85 -22.39 2.32
N SER A 139 18.55 -23.36 1.44
CA SER A 139 19.57 -24.01 0.60
C SER A 139 20.05 -23.16 -0.58
N GLY A 140 19.33 -22.09 -0.92
CA GLY A 140 19.57 -21.27 -2.11
C GLY A 140 18.97 -21.84 -3.40
N GLU A 141 18.25 -22.97 -3.34
CA GLU A 141 17.54 -23.55 -4.49
C GLU A 141 16.23 -22.82 -4.82
N ILE A 142 15.64 -22.10 -3.85
CA ILE A 142 14.44 -21.29 -4.06
C ILE A 142 14.85 -19.86 -4.37
N LYS A 143 14.36 -19.33 -5.49
CA LYS A 143 14.55 -17.93 -5.85
C LYS A 143 13.47 -17.07 -5.18
N PHE A 144 13.91 -16.08 -4.41
CA PHE A 144 13.03 -15.06 -3.83
C PHE A 144 13.09 -13.78 -4.67
N SER A 145 11.94 -13.15 -4.91
CA SER A 145 11.86 -11.89 -5.65
C SER A 145 10.69 -11.03 -5.17
N PRO A 146 10.81 -9.70 -5.11
CA PRO A 146 9.68 -8.82 -4.80
C PRO A 146 8.53 -8.96 -5.80
N CYS A 147 7.28 -8.99 -5.32
CA CYS A 147 6.10 -8.88 -6.17
C CYS A 147 6.18 -7.66 -7.12
N HIS A 148 6.67 -6.53 -6.60
CA HIS A 148 6.78 -5.27 -7.34
C HIS A 148 7.69 -5.32 -8.58
N GLU A 149 8.61 -6.29 -8.66
CA GLU A 149 9.49 -6.53 -9.81
C GLU A 149 8.86 -7.42 -10.89
N HIS A 150 7.69 -7.99 -10.59
CA HIS A 150 6.94 -8.90 -11.45
C HIS A 150 5.52 -8.37 -11.77
N GLN A 151 5.35 -7.04 -11.77
CA GLN A 151 4.05 -6.37 -11.93
C GLN A 151 2.99 -6.82 -10.90
N ALA A 152 3.41 -7.42 -9.79
CA ALA A 152 2.53 -7.94 -8.77
C ALA A 152 2.59 -7.09 -7.48
N VAL A 153 1.63 -7.33 -6.59
CA VAL A 153 1.63 -6.85 -5.20
C VAL A 153 1.09 -7.95 -4.29
N GLY A 154 1.63 -8.07 -3.08
CA GLY A 154 1.24 -9.06 -2.09
C GLY A 154 0.86 -8.44 -0.74
N SER A 155 -0.30 -8.85 -0.20
CA SER A 155 -0.76 -8.42 1.12
C SER A 155 0.04 -9.08 2.24
N MET A 156 0.38 -8.32 3.29
CA MET A 156 1.19 -8.78 4.43
C MET A 156 2.52 -9.42 4.00
N THR A 157 2.82 -10.70 4.27
CA THR A 157 4.08 -11.30 3.76
C THR A 157 4.15 -11.32 2.23
N GLY A 158 2.99 -11.24 1.57
CA GLY A 158 2.86 -11.18 0.12
C GLY A 158 3.30 -12.43 -0.61
N VAL A 159 3.53 -13.53 0.12
CA VAL A 159 4.05 -14.76 -0.46
C VAL A 159 3.10 -15.26 -1.55
N THR A 160 3.63 -15.37 -2.76
CA THR A 160 2.90 -15.84 -3.95
C THR A 160 3.73 -16.92 -4.63
N SER A 161 3.18 -18.12 -4.73
CA SER A 161 3.82 -19.29 -5.33
C SER A 161 3.19 -19.65 -6.68
N PRO A 162 3.87 -20.43 -7.54
CA PRO A 162 3.45 -20.71 -8.92
C PRO A 162 2.00 -21.21 -9.08
N SER A 163 1.54 -22.06 -8.16
CA SER A 163 0.21 -22.68 -8.23
C SER A 163 -0.90 -21.85 -7.59
N MET A 164 -0.58 -20.74 -6.90
CA MET A 164 -1.59 -19.84 -6.37
C MET A 164 -2.31 -19.10 -7.50
N TYR A 165 -3.62 -18.92 -7.37
CA TYR A 165 -4.35 -18.04 -8.28
C TYR A 165 -4.09 -16.57 -7.96
N VAL A 166 -4.16 -15.73 -8.98
CA VAL A 166 -4.02 -14.28 -8.89
C VAL A 166 -5.10 -13.58 -9.71
N HIS A 167 -5.45 -12.36 -9.31
CA HIS A 167 -6.19 -11.42 -10.12
C HIS A 167 -5.34 -11.02 -11.35
N ILE A 168 -6.00 -10.86 -12.49
CA ILE A 168 -5.41 -10.31 -13.71
C ILE A 168 -6.11 -8.98 -13.97
N VAL A 169 -5.39 -7.88 -13.75
CA VAL A 169 -5.92 -6.53 -13.97
C VAL A 169 -5.20 -5.90 -15.14
N GLU A 170 -5.97 -5.46 -16.11
CA GLU A 170 -5.50 -4.67 -17.24
C GLU A 170 -5.80 -3.19 -16.99
N ASN A 171 -4.83 -2.32 -17.18
CA ASN A 171 -5.07 -0.90 -17.29
C ASN A 171 -5.43 -0.55 -18.75
N LYS A 172 -6.72 -0.51 -19.09
CA LYS A 172 -7.19 -0.32 -20.48
C LYS A 172 -6.71 0.99 -21.12
N THR A 173 -6.35 2.01 -20.32
CA THR A 173 -5.83 3.29 -20.83
C THR A 173 -4.39 3.18 -21.35
N HIS A 174 -3.55 2.42 -20.65
CA HIS A 174 -2.08 2.39 -20.89
C HIS A 174 -1.56 1.01 -21.32
N GLY A 175 -2.42 -0.02 -21.33
CA GLY A 175 -2.13 -1.38 -21.80
C GLY A 175 -1.25 -2.22 -20.86
N ASN A 176 -0.89 -1.72 -19.68
CA ASN A 176 -0.09 -2.47 -18.71
C ASN A 176 -0.98 -3.39 -17.84
N PHE A 177 -0.38 -4.45 -17.31
CA PHE A 177 -1.02 -5.41 -16.43
C PHE A 177 -0.50 -5.32 -15.00
N ALA A 178 -1.32 -5.76 -14.05
CA ALA A 178 -0.90 -5.99 -12.68
C ALA A 178 -1.58 -7.22 -12.07
N PHE A 179 -0.93 -7.80 -11.06
CA PHE A 179 -1.35 -9.07 -10.45
C PHE A 179 -1.35 -9.01 -8.92
N THR A 180 -2.19 -9.82 -8.28
CA THR A 180 -2.14 -10.05 -6.83
C THR A 180 -2.87 -11.34 -6.47
N ASN A 181 -2.39 -12.04 -5.44
CA ASN A 181 -3.06 -13.24 -4.95
C ASN A 181 -4.46 -12.94 -4.36
N LEU A 182 -5.20 -14.00 -4.04
CA LEU A 182 -6.52 -13.86 -3.40
C LEU A 182 -6.39 -13.80 -1.88
N SER A 183 -7.39 -13.19 -1.25
CA SER A 183 -7.54 -13.30 0.19
C SER A 183 -7.88 -14.74 0.58
N GLU A 184 -7.12 -15.29 1.52
CA GLU A 184 -7.37 -16.62 2.10
C GLU A 184 -8.58 -16.64 3.05
N GLN A 185 -9.10 -15.48 3.46
CA GLN A 185 -10.17 -15.32 4.44
C GLN A 185 -9.82 -15.94 5.82
N LEU A 186 -10.60 -15.62 6.86
CA LEU A 186 -10.32 -15.98 8.26
C LEU A 186 -9.06 -15.32 8.87
N ALA A 187 -8.80 -15.62 10.16
CA ALA A 187 -7.68 -15.06 10.93
C ALA A 187 -6.38 -15.89 10.82
N LYS A 188 -6.47 -17.22 10.73
CA LYS A 188 -5.31 -18.12 10.61
C LYS A 188 -4.99 -18.38 9.14
N ILE A 189 -4.01 -17.63 8.61
CA ILE A 189 -3.75 -17.50 7.17
C ILE A 189 -2.25 -17.44 6.84
N LEU A 190 -1.87 -17.90 5.65
CA LEU A 190 -0.50 -17.95 5.15
C LEU A 190 0.14 -16.57 5.09
N ARG A 191 -0.59 -15.54 4.66
CA ARG A 191 -0.04 -14.18 4.58
C ARG A 191 0.37 -13.59 5.94
N MET A 192 0.03 -14.25 7.05
CA MET A 192 0.48 -13.93 8.42
C MET A 192 1.50 -14.95 8.97
N GLY A 193 1.97 -15.86 8.13
CA GLY A 193 2.93 -16.92 8.46
C GLY A 193 2.31 -18.19 9.02
N ALA A 194 0.98 -18.34 9.08
CA ALA A 194 0.37 -19.58 9.54
C ALA A 194 0.50 -20.64 8.43
N ASN A 195 0.94 -21.85 8.78
CA ASN A 195 1.33 -22.86 7.79
C ASN A 195 0.99 -24.30 8.25
N ASP A 196 -0.03 -24.44 9.10
CA ASP A 196 -0.51 -25.76 9.50
C ASP A 196 -1.34 -26.44 8.40
N GLN A 197 -1.72 -27.70 8.63
CA GLN A 197 -2.49 -28.48 7.66
C GLN A 197 -3.80 -27.79 7.25
N SER A 198 -4.46 -27.07 8.16
CA SER A 198 -5.71 -26.36 7.84
C SER A 198 -5.51 -25.20 6.87
N VAL A 199 -4.33 -24.55 6.90
CA VAL A 199 -3.95 -23.52 5.94
C VAL A 199 -3.61 -24.17 4.60
N ILE A 200 -2.81 -25.25 4.60
CA ILE A 200 -2.44 -25.95 3.36
C ILE A 200 -3.66 -26.53 2.64
N ASP A 201 -4.59 -27.16 3.37
CA ASP A 201 -5.85 -27.69 2.84
C ASP A 201 -6.70 -26.58 2.21
N ARG A 202 -6.73 -25.41 2.83
CA ARG A 202 -7.42 -24.24 2.28
C ARG A 202 -6.76 -23.74 1.00
N LEU A 203 -5.43 -23.64 0.96
CA LEU A 203 -4.71 -23.23 -0.26
C LEU A 203 -4.95 -24.22 -1.40
N ASN A 204 -4.98 -25.52 -1.11
CA ASN A 204 -5.37 -26.56 -2.07
C ASN A 204 -6.81 -26.35 -2.56
N TRP A 205 -7.77 -26.15 -1.66
CA TRP A 205 -9.16 -25.85 -2.04
C TRP A 205 -9.27 -24.57 -2.87
N MET A 206 -8.49 -23.54 -2.54
CA MET A 206 -8.46 -22.30 -3.32
C MET A 206 -7.90 -22.52 -4.72
N ARG A 207 -6.87 -23.36 -4.88
CA ARG A 207 -6.30 -23.74 -6.19
C ARG A 207 -7.23 -24.62 -7.01
N ASP A 208 -7.95 -25.52 -6.35
CA ASP A 208 -8.69 -26.61 -7.02
C ASP A 208 -10.17 -26.27 -7.24
N ILE A 209 -10.75 -25.37 -6.45
CA ILE A 209 -12.18 -24.97 -6.52
C ILE A 209 -12.35 -23.46 -6.71
N LEU A 210 -11.93 -22.63 -5.75
CA LEU A 210 -12.21 -21.18 -5.78
C LEU A 210 -11.61 -20.50 -7.01
N GLY A 211 -10.32 -20.68 -7.24
CA GLY A 211 -9.57 -20.06 -8.33
C GLY A 211 -10.12 -20.44 -9.70
N PRO A 212 -10.28 -21.74 -10.01
CA PRO A 212 -10.91 -22.20 -11.24
C PRO A 212 -12.33 -21.65 -11.44
N MET A 213 -13.16 -21.61 -10.39
CA MET A 213 -14.52 -21.06 -10.46
C MET A 213 -14.51 -19.56 -10.77
N LEU A 214 -13.62 -18.79 -10.15
CA LEU A 214 -13.47 -17.36 -10.44
C LEU A 214 -12.91 -17.11 -11.85
N ALA A 215 -11.96 -17.92 -12.30
CA ALA A 215 -11.41 -17.85 -13.65
C ALA A 215 -12.49 -18.11 -14.71
N GLU A 216 -13.29 -19.18 -14.54
CA GLU A 216 -14.40 -19.49 -15.43
C GLU A 216 -15.50 -18.42 -15.36
N ALA A 217 -15.86 -17.94 -14.17
CA ALA A 217 -16.83 -16.86 -14.01
C ALA A 217 -16.46 -15.64 -14.84
N MET A 218 -15.19 -15.24 -14.83
CA MET A 218 -14.74 -14.10 -15.63
C MET A 218 -14.81 -14.32 -17.15
N THR A 219 -14.91 -15.57 -17.64
CA THR A 219 -15.16 -15.83 -19.07
C THR A 219 -16.56 -15.46 -19.53
N PHE A 220 -17.51 -15.30 -18.59
CA PHE A 220 -18.86 -14.81 -18.86
C PHE A 220 -19.00 -13.28 -18.66
N CYS A 221 -17.90 -12.59 -18.33
CA CYS A 221 -17.85 -11.16 -18.06
C CYS A 221 -17.06 -10.44 -19.15
N ASP A 222 -17.65 -10.31 -20.35
CA ASP A 222 -16.97 -9.78 -21.55
C ASP A 222 -16.26 -8.44 -21.35
N ASP A 223 -16.88 -7.51 -20.62
CA ASP A 223 -16.34 -6.17 -20.38
C ASP A 223 -15.31 -6.10 -19.23
N GLY A 224 -15.23 -7.16 -18.43
CA GLY A 224 -14.55 -7.19 -17.15
C GLY A 224 -15.23 -6.32 -16.08
N ILE A 225 -14.57 -6.19 -14.93
CA ILE A 225 -15.05 -5.37 -13.80
C ILE A 225 -14.20 -4.10 -13.66
N ASP A 226 -14.79 -2.93 -13.89
CA ASP A 226 -14.14 -1.63 -13.66
C ASP A 226 -13.87 -1.43 -12.17
N LEU A 227 -12.58 -1.54 -11.79
CA LEU A 227 -12.15 -1.44 -10.41
C LEU A 227 -12.08 0.00 -9.93
N ARG A 228 -11.82 0.98 -10.82
CA ARG A 228 -11.79 2.40 -10.43
C ARG A 228 -13.18 2.88 -10.05
N LEU A 229 -14.18 2.50 -10.84
CA LEU A 229 -15.58 2.80 -10.53
C LEU A 229 -16.01 2.16 -9.21
N MET A 230 -15.68 0.88 -9.00
CA MET A 230 -16.02 0.18 -7.76
C MET A 230 -15.30 0.78 -6.55
N LEU A 231 -14.03 1.14 -6.70
CA LEU A 231 -13.24 1.82 -5.68
C LEU A 231 -13.89 3.16 -5.29
N SER A 232 -14.31 3.97 -6.27
CA SER A 232 -15.01 5.23 -6.01
C SER A 232 -16.30 5.01 -5.21
N GLN A 233 -17.06 3.95 -5.52
CA GLN A 233 -18.27 3.60 -4.77
C GLN A 233 -17.94 3.17 -3.33
N ALA A 234 -16.90 2.34 -3.15
CA ALA A 234 -16.46 1.88 -1.83
C ALA A 234 -16.05 3.05 -0.92
N LEU A 235 -15.27 4.01 -1.44
CA LEU A 235 -14.93 5.24 -0.69
C LEU A 235 -16.17 6.03 -0.26
N HIS A 236 -17.20 6.08 -1.10
CA HIS A 236 -18.47 6.76 -0.78
C HIS A 236 -19.36 5.98 0.19
N MET A 237 -19.05 4.71 0.41
CA MET A 237 -19.73 3.81 1.35
C MET A 237 -18.97 3.63 2.67
N GLY A 238 -17.93 4.45 2.89
CA GLY A 238 -17.22 4.52 4.15
C GLY A 238 -16.03 3.56 4.29
N ASP A 239 -15.60 2.92 3.20
CA ASP A 239 -14.31 2.24 3.15
C ASP A 239 -13.18 3.25 2.90
N GLU A 240 -11.96 2.89 3.29
CA GLU A 240 -10.73 3.55 2.80
C GLU A 240 -9.86 2.61 1.97
N CYS A 241 -10.27 1.34 1.86
CA CYS A 241 -9.71 0.33 0.95
C CYS A 241 -8.28 -0.11 1.28
N HIS A 242 -7.87 -0.02 2.56
CA HIS A 242 -6.67 -0.68 3.10
C HIS A 242 -7.04 -1.55 4.31
N ASN A 243 -7.53 -0.95 5.40
CA ASN A 243 -7.99 -1.66 6.60
C ASN A 243 -9.47 -2.03 6.52
N ARG A 244 -10.34 -1.11 6.08
CA ARG A 244 -11.77 -1.34 5.93
C ARG A 244 -12.13 -1.50 4.46
N ASN A 245 -12.61 -2.70 4.15
CA ASN A 245 -12.91 -3.17 2.79
C ASN A 245 -14.33 -3.78 2.70
N ILE A 246 -15.23 -3.40 3.62
CA ILE A 246 -16.55 -4.04 3.77
C ILE A 246 -17.41 -3.74 2.55
N ALA A 247 -17.57 -2.46 2.22
CA ALA A 247 -18.37 -2.04 1.07
C ALA A 247 -17.81 -2.61 -0.23
N GLY A 248 -16.48 -2.52 -0.39
CA GLY A 248 -15.76 -3.08 -1.51
C GLY A 248 -15.98 -4.58 -1.69
N THR A 249 -15.93 -5.34 -0.60
CA THR A 249 -16.15 -6.80 -0.62
C THR A 249 -17.58 -7.15 -1.00
N VAL A 250 -18.56 -6.41 -0.50
CA VAL A 250 -19.97 -6.61 -0.89
C VAL A 250 -20.19 -6.28 -2.37
N LEU A 251 -19.65 -5.17 -2.86
CA LEU A 251 -19.77 -4.77 -4.27
C LEU A 251 -19.11 -5.78 -5.22
N LEU A 252 -17.91 -6.26 -4.87
CA LEU A 252 -17.20 -7.27 -5.66
C LEU A 252 -17.98 -8.58 -5.70
N ASN A 253 -18.45 -9.06 -4.55
CA ASN A 253 -19.26 -10.27 -4.47
C ASN A 253 -20.55 -10.15 -5.27
N GLN A 254 -21.25 -9.01 -5.18
CA GLN A 254 -22.46 -8.73 -5.95
C GLN A 254 -22.20 -8.78 -7.47
N LYS A 255 -21.08 -8.22 -7.95
CA LYS A 255 -20.72 -8.26 -9.37
C LYS A 255 -20.32 -9.65 -9.85
N LEU A 256 -19.61 -10.43 -9.03
CA LEU A 256 -19.18 -11.78 -9.40
C LEU A 256 -20.32 -12.80 -9.35
N THR A 257 -21.34 -12.59 -8.51
CA THR A 257 -22.41 -13.56 -8.26
C THR A 257 -23.10 -14.06 -9.54
N PRO A 258 -23.57 -13.20 -10.47
CA PRO A 258 -24.23 -13.68 -11.70
C PRO A 258 -23.33 -14.62 -12.50
N TYR A 259 -22.05 -14.28 -12.64
CA TYR A 259 -21.10 -15.06 -13.42
C TYR A 259 -20.70 -16.37 -12.73
N ILE A 260 -20.59 -16.37 -11.39
CA ILE A 260 -20.37 -17.59 -10.61
C ILE A 260 -21.52 -18.57 -10.82
N LEU A 261 -22.77 -18.09 -10.92
CA LEU A 261 -23.94 -18.96 -11.11
C LEU A 261 -23.92 -19.70 -12.47
N GLU A 262 -23.35 -19.08 -13.51
CA GLU A 262 -23.21 -19.65 -14.86
C GLU A 262 -22.11 -20.73 -14.98
N THR A 263 -21.19 -20.81 -14.01
CA THR A 263 -20.11 -21.79 -14.04
C THR A 263 -20.60 -23.24 -13.95
N HIS A 264 -19.82 -24.19 -14.45
CA HIS A 264 -20.16 -25.62 -14.41
C HIS A 264 -20.13 -26.25 -13.00
N PHE A 265 -19.61 -25.55 -12.00
CA PHE A 265 -19.46 -26.07 -10.64
C PHE A 265 -20.80 -26.40 -9.97
N SER A 266 -20.76 -27.33 -9.01
CA SER A 266 -21.95 -27.77 -8.29
C SER A 266 -22.54 -26.65 -7.42
N ASN A 267 -23.85 -26.73 -7.12
CA ASN A 267 -24.50 -25.79 -6.20
C ASN A 267 -23.88 -25.83 -4.79
N LYS A 268 -23.32 -26.97 -4.39
CA LYS A 268 -22.60 -27.10 -3.13
C LYS A 268 -21.32 -26.25 -3.17
N ASP A 269 -20.50 -26.38 -4.20
CA ASP A 269 -19.23 -25.66 -4.31
C ASP A 269 -19.46 -24.14 -4.44
N LYS A 270 -20.47 -23.73 -5.22
CA LYS A 270 -20.90 -22.32 -5.32
C LYS A 270 -21.28 -21.77 -3.95
N LYS A 271 -22.08 -22.52 -3.17
CA LYS A 271 -22.45 -22.13 -1.80
C LYS A 271 -21.22 -22.04 -0.88
N ASP A 272 -20.29 -22.98 -0.99
CA ASP A 272 -19.06 -22.97 -0.18
C ASP A 272 -18.19 -21.74 -0.51
N VAL A 273 -18.10 -21.34 -1.78
CA VAL A 273 -17.44 -20.08 -2.20
C VAL A 273 -18.12 -18.85 -1.60
N PHE A 274 -19.45 -18.75 -1.63
CA PHE A 274 -20.15 -17.62 -1.00
C PHE A 274 -19.96 -17.59 0.52
N ASN A 275 -20.01 -18.74 1.19
CA ASN A 275 -19.72 -18.84 2.63
C ASN A 275 -18.27 -18.42 2.94
N PHE A 276 -17.33 -18.78 2.08
CA PHE A 276 -15.93 -18.40 2.20
C PHE A 276 -15.75 -16.88 2.08
N ILE A 277 -16.32 -16.24 1.05
CA ILE A 277 -16.29 -14.78 0.86
C ILE A 277 -16.96 -14.07 2.05
N ALA A 278 -18.06 -14.59 2.57
CA ALA A 278 -18.78 -14.01 3.71
C ALA A 278 -18.06 -14.20 5.05
N SER A 279 -17.00 -15.03 5.12
CA SER A 279 -16.31 -15.33 6.38
C SER A 279 -15.36 -14.22 6.84
N SER A 280 -15.03 -13.26 5.96
CA SER A 280 -14.25 -12.06 6.30
C SER A 280 -14.54 -10.92 5.33
N ASP A 281 -14.52 -9.69 5.83
CA ASP A 281 -14.72 -8.51 5.00
C ASP A 281 -13.50 -8.12 4.14
N TYR A 282 -12.46 -8.97 4.09
CA TYR A 282 -11.19 -8.67 3.42
C TYR A 282 -11.09 -9.19 1.97
N PHE A 283 -12.13 -9.80 1.40
CA PHE A 283 -12.03 -10.43 0.08
C PHE A 283 -11.56 -9.46 -1.03
N SER A 284 -12.04 -8.21 -0.99
CA SER A 284 -11.62 -7.16 -1.94
C SER A 284 -10.30 -6.44 -1.59
N GLY A 285 -9.69 -6.70 -0.43
CA GLY A 285 -8.46 -6.02 0.00
C GLY A 285 -7.32 -6.12 -1.04
N PRO A 286 -6.96 -7.33 -1.52
CA PRO A 286 -6.00 -7.47 -2.60
C PRO A 286 -6.45 -6.78 -3.89
N THR A 287 -7.74 -6.82 -4.23
CA THR A 287 -8.32 -6.18 -5.42
C THR A 287 -7.97 -4.68 -5.49
N TRP A 288 -8.01 -3.96 -4.36
CA TRP A 288 -7.62 -2.55 -4.30
C TRP A 288 -6.13 -2.35 -4.48
N MET A 289 -5.31 -3.23 -3.90
CA MET A 289 -3.85 -3.19 -4.08
C MET A 289 -3.48 -3.32 -5.57
N VAL A 290 -4.07 -4.28 -6.29
CA VAL A 290 -3.78 -4.47 -7.72
C VAL A 290 -4.36 -3.37 -8.60
N CYS A 291 -5.52 -2.79 -8.23
CA CYS A 291 -6.06 -1.59 -8.88
C CYS A 291 -5.06 -0.42 -8.78
N CYS A 292 -4.53 -0.17 -7.58
CA CYS A 292 -3.55 0.89 -7.33
C CYS A 292 -2.23 0.62 -8.07
N LYS A 293 -1.75 -0.63 -8.02
CA LYS A 293 -0.54 -1.08 -8.73
C LYS A 293 -0.64 -0.84 -10.24
N ALA A 294 -1.76 -1.24 -10.86
CA ALA A 294 -1.98 -1.05 -12.30
C ALA A 294 -1.93 0.42 -12.71
N ALA A 295 -2.50 1.31 -11.88
CA ALA A 295 -2.50 2.75 -12.12
C ALA A 295 -1.11 3.39 -11.90
N LEU A 296 -0.42 3.03 -10.83
CA LEU A 296 0.89 3.58 -10.47
C LEU A 296 2.01 3.11 -11.40
N ASP A 297 1.95 1.86 -11.87
CA ASP A 297 2.94 1.34 -12.82
C ASP A 297 2.92 2.07 -14.16
N ALA A 298 1.78 2.70 -14.55
CA ALA A 298 1.71 3.51 -15.77
C ALA A 298 2.61 4.75 -15.74
N ALA A 299 2.99 5.23 -14.55
CA ALA A 299 3.91 6.36 -14.37
C ALA A 299 5.38 5.95 -14.26
N GLN A 300 5.70 4.66 -14.22
CA GLN A 300 7.10 4.21 -14.14
C GLN A 300 7.89 4.59 -15.39
N GLY A 301 9.14 5.01 -15.20
CA GLY A 301 10.07 5.29 -16.29
C GLY A 301 9.89 6.67 -16.94
N ILE A 302 9.06 7.57 -16.40
CA ILE A 302 8.95 8.95 -16.89
C ILE A 302 10.21 9.73 -16.47
N PRO A 303 11.09 10.12 -17.41
CA PRO A 303 12.29 10.87 -17.07
C PRO A 303 11.96 12.18 -16.39
N TYR A 304 12.81 12.63 -15.46
CA TYR A 304 12.60 13.81 -14.61
C TYR A 304 11.39 13.76 -13.66
N SER A 305 10.62 12.67 -13.59
CA SER A 305 9.52 12.60 -12.62
C SER A 305 10.03 12.21 -11.23
N THR A 306 9.71 13.04 -10.23
CA THR A 306 9.97 12.79 -8.81
C THR A 306 8.79 12.11 -8.10
N VAL A 307 7.78 11.68 -8.87
CA VAL A 307 6.59 11.02 -8.33
C VAL A 307 6.94 9.61 -7.85
N LEU A 308 6.56 9.31 -6.61
CA LEU A 308 6.62 7.99 -6.00
C LEU A 308 5.62 7.06 -6.68
N THR A 309 6.09 5.87 -7.04
CA THR A 309 5.28 4.85 -7.73
C THR A 309 5.17 3.55 -6.95
N THR A 310 5.91 3.43 -5.84
CA THR A 310 5.84 2.26 -4.95
C THR A 310 6.23 2.66 -3.54
N MET A 311 5.42 2.22 -2.58
CA MET A 311 5.78 2.05 -1.17
C MET A 311 5.48 0.61 -0.79
N ALA A 312 6.46 -0.09 -0.23
CA ALA A 312 6.33 -1.48 0.15
C ALA A 312 7.28 -1.83 1.30
N ARG A 313 6.96 -2.86 2.07
CA ARG A 313 7.78 -3.29 3.21
C ARG A 313 7.74 -4.80 3.41
N ASN A 314 8.85 -5.38 3.87
CA ASN A 314 9.01 -6.83 4.01
C ASN A 314 9.09 -7.29 5.48
N GLY A 315 8.75 -6.43 6.44
CA GLY A 315 8.87 -6.74 7.87
C GLY A 315 10.28 -6.55 8.45
N THR A 316 11.21 -6.08 7.64
CA THR A 316 12.60 -5.74 8.03
C THR A 316 12.98 -4.37 7.46
N GLU A 317 12.76 -4.16 6.16
CA GLU A 317 13.03 -2.92 5.45
C GLU A 317 11.76 -2.37 4.79
N PHE A 318 11.70 -1.04 4.69
CA PHE A 318 10.77 -0.31 3.87
C PHE A 318 11.49 0.13 2.60
N GLY A 319 10.86 -0.03 1.44
CA GLY A 319 11.39 0.33 0.14
C GLY A 319 10.46 1.26 -0.63
N ILE A 320 11.04 2.21 -1.33
CA ILE A 320 10.33 3.05 -2.31
C ILE A 320 10.93 2.97 -3.70
N ARG A 321 10.11 3.27 -4.70
CA ARG A 321 10.53 3.47 -6.10
C ARG A 321 9.93 4.76 -6.65
N VAL A 322 10.68 5.42 -7.53
CA VAL A 322 10.37 6.75 -8.07
C VAL A 322 10.31 6.65 -9.59
N ALA A 323 9.31 7.28 -10.20
CA ALA A 323 9.03 7.23 -11.63
C ALA A 323 10.27 7.49 -12.50
N GLY A 324 11.04 8.55 -12.22
CA GLY A 324 12.24 8.92 -12.96
C GLY A 324 13.50 8.09 -12.63
N LEU A 325 13.45 7.17 -11.67
CA LEU A 325 14.58 6.31 -11.25
C LEU A 325 14.19 4.84 -11.38
N GLN A 326 13.93 4.43 -12.62
CA GLN A 326 13.41 3.10 -12.93
C GLN A 326 14.31 1.98 -12.38
N ASN A 327 13.69 0.90 -11.90
CA ASN A 327 14.34 -0.32 -11.39
C ASN A 327 15.26 -0.13 -10.17
N GLN A 328 15.20 1.02 -9.49
CA GLN A 328 15.95 1.26 -8.26
C GLN A 328 15.04 1.24 -7.04
N TRP A 329 15.50 0.55 -6.00
CA TRP A 329 14.89 0.58 -4.66
C TRP A 329 15.70 1.51 -3.76
N PHE A 330 14.99 2.36 -3.04
CA PHE A 330 15.57 3.15 -1.95
C PHE A 330 15.00 2.64 -0.63
N THR A 331 15.87 2.10 0.21
CA THR A 331 15.45 1.41 1.44
C THR A 331 15.85 2.14 2.71
N GLY A 332 15.06 1.92 3.76
CA GLY A 332 15.36 2.24 5.15
C GLY A 332 14.73 1.18 6.06
N PRO A 333 14.91 1.27 7.39
CA PRO A 333 14.33 0.30 8.31
C PRO A 333 12.79 0.36 8.28
N ALA A 334 12.14 -0.81 8.25
CA ALA A 334 10.69 -0.87 8.47
C ALA A 334 10.37 -0.35 9.88
N GLN A 335 9.25 0.36 10.02
CA GLN A 335 8.88 1.02 11.27
C GLN A 335 7.92 0.16 12.09
N GLN A 336 7.79 0.47 13.38
CA GLN A 336 6.73 -0.09 14.21
C GLN A 336 5.41 0.65 13.93
N VAL A 337 4.33 -0.12 13.84
CA VAL A 337 2.97 0.39 13.65
C VAL A 337 2.40 0.73 15.03
N ILE A 338 1.94 1.97 15.23
CA ILE A 338 1.49 2.45 16.54
C ILE A 338 -0.03 2.64 16.52
N GLY A 339 -0.72 1.92 17.41
CA GLY A 339 -2.17 2.04 17.56
C GLY A 339 -2.75 1.09 18.61
N PRO A 340 -4.09 0.99 18.69
CA PRO A 340 -4.77 0.09 19.61
C PRO A 340 -4.40 -1.38 19.39
N MET A 341 -4.10 -2.07 20.50
CA MET A 341 -3.84 -3.51 20.53
C MET A 341 -5.14 -4.28 20.85
N PHE A 342 -5.27 -5.49 20.32
CA PHE A 342 -6.32 -6.41 20.72
C PHE A 342 -6.11 -6.92 22.16
N ALA A 343 -7.20 -7.28 22.82
CA ALA A 343 -7.15 -7.77 24.19
C ALA A 343 -6.22 -8.99 24.31
N GLY A 344 -5.29 -8.95 25.26
CA GLY A 344 -4.31 -10.01 25.50
C GLY A 344 -2.94 -9.79 24.87
N TYR A 345 -2.79 -8.83 23.95
CA TYR A 345 -1.50 -8.47 23.34
C TYR A 345 -0.94 -7.16 23.85
N LYS A 346 0.38 -7.00 23.70
CA LYS A 346 1.13 -5.81 24.08
C LYS A 346 1.98 -5.30 22.91
N PRO A 347 2.40 -4.02 22.92
CA PRO A 347 3.23 -3.47 21.84
C PRO A 347 4.48 -4.30 21.53
N GLU A 348 5.09 -4.97 22.52
CA GLU A 348 6.32 -5.76 22.36
C GLU A 348 6.12 -7.08 21.58
N ASP A 349 4.86 -7.48 21.37
CA ASP A 349 4.48 -8.63 20.57
C ASP A 349 4.50 -8.31 19.06
N SER A 350 4.52 -7.02 18.72
CA SER A 350 4.42 -6.52 17.35
C SER A 350 5.69 -6.78 16.54
N GLY A 351 5.51 -7.23 15.30
CA GLY A 351 6.53 -7.15 14.26
C GLY A 351 6.67 -5.73 13.71
N LEU A 352 7.66 -5.53 12.85
CA LEU A 352 7.76 -4.33 12.02
C LEU A 352 6.76 -4.40 10.85
N ASP A 353 6.45 -3.24 10.28
CA ASP A 353 5.50 -3.10 9.19
C ASP A 353 5.85 -3.99 7.97
N VAL A 354 4.85 -4.66 7.39
CA VAL A 354 4.99 -5.70 6.36
C VAL A 354 3.83 -5.66 5.35
N GLY A 355 4.14 -5.80 4.06
CA GLY A 355 3.18 -5.81 2.94
C GLY A 355 3.50 -4.87 1.80
N ASP A 356 2.87 -5.13 0.66
CA ASP A 356 2.77 -4.18 -0.45
C ASP A 356 1.52 -3.31 -0.34
N SER A 357 0.71 -3.47 0.71
CA SER A 357 -0.57 -2.74 0.87
C SER A 357 -0.40 -1.23 0.98
N ALA A 358 0.80 -0.72 1.29
CA ALA A 358 1.15 0.70 1.21
C ALA A 358 1.09 1.28 -0.24
N ILE A 359 0.92 0.42 -1.25
CA ILE A 359 0.58 0.85 -2.61
C ILE A 359 -0.77 1.59 -2.66
N THR A 360 -1.66 1.33 -1.71
CA THR A 360 -2.96 1.99 -1.58
C THR A 360 -2.78 3.47 -1.21
N GLU A 361 -1.94 3.78 -0.21
CA GLU A 361 -1.58 5.16 0.12
C GLU A 361 -0.74 5.83 -0.97
N THR A 362 0.11 5.06 -1.67
CA THR A 362 0.87 5.59 -2.81
C THR A 362 -0.07 6.13 -3.91
N TYR A 363 -1.24 5.50 -4.09
CA TYR A 363 -2.26 5.92 -5.03
C TYR A 363 -3.12 7.10 -4.51
N GLY A 364 -3.28 7.20 -3.19
CA GLY A 364 -4.05 8.25 -2.52
C GLY A 364 -5.24 7.76 -1.70
N ILE A 365 -5.47 6.45 -1.61
CA ILE A 365 -6.48 5.85 -0.74
C ILE A 365 -5.83 5.41 0.59
N GLY A 366 -6.46 4.52 1.36
CA GLY A 366 -5.92 4.09 2.64
C GLY A 366 -5.84 5.25 3.64
N GLY A 367 -4.67 5.44 4.25
CA GLY A 367 -4.42 6.51 5.22
C GLY A 367 -4.59 7.92 4.61
N PHE A 368 -4.41 8.06 3.30
CA PHE A 368 -4.65 9.32 2.59
C PHE A 368 -6.14 9.62 2.45
N ALA A 369 -7.00 8.59 2.42
CA ALA A 369 -8.45 8.71 2.36
C ALA A 369 -9.13 8.39 3.70
N MET A 370 -8.40 8.44 4.82
CA MET A 370 -8.92 8.11 6.16
C MET A 370 -10.20 8.89 6.53
N ALA A 371 -10.35 10.13 6.03
CA ALA A 371 -11.55 10.94 6.21
C ALA A 371 -12.82 10.34 5.60
N ALA A 372 -12.71 9.42 4.63
CA ALA A 372 -13.84 8.67 4.06
C ALA A 372 -14.35 7.59 5.03
N ALA A 373 -13.50 7.09 5.93
CA ALA A 373 -13.79 5.94 6.78
C ALA A 373 -13.76 6.28 8.28
N PRO A 374 -14.69 7.12 8.80
CA PRO A 374 -14.70 7.45 10.23
C PRO A 374 -14.83 6.23 11.15
N ALA A 375 -15.37 5.11 10.65
CA ALA A 375 -15.52 3.86 11.40
C ALA A 375 -14.18 3.21 11.80
N ILE A 376 -13.08 3.46 11.07
CA ILE A 376 -11.80 2.82 11.39
C ILE A 376 -11.07 3.48 12.56
N VAL A 377 -11.46 4.70 12.97
CA VAL A 377 -10.79 5.46 14.04
C VAL A 377 -10.71 4.68 15.34
N SER A 378 -11.74 3.89 15.69
CA SER A 378 -11.70 3.05 16.90
C SER A 378 -10.74 1.88 16.79
N LEU A 379 -10.42 1.44 15.58
CA LEU A 379 -9.52 0.31 15.30
C LEU A 379 -8.06 0.76 15.18
N VAL A 380 -7.80 1.85 14.45
CA VAL A 380 -6.45 2.36 14.16
C VAL A 380 -5.97 3.43 15.14
N GLY A 381 -6.88 3.95 15.98
CA GLY A 381 -6.59 5.01 16.94
C GLY A 381 -6.75 6.43 16.38
N GLY A 382 -6.69 7.42 17.29
CA GLY A 382 -6.89 8.84 16.99
C GLY A 382 -8.34 9.29 17.08
N THR A 383 -8.67 10.39 16.40
CA THR A 383 -10.03 10.96 16.34
C THR A 383 -10.49 11.17 14.89
N VAL A 384 -11.80 11.33 14.69
CA VAL A 384 -12.35 11.71 13.37
C VAL A 384 -11.74 13.03 12.85
N LYS A 385 -11.43 13.97 13.74
CA LYS A 385 -10.73 15.21 13.38
C LYS A 385 -9.32 14.94 12.88
N ASP A 386 -8.61 13.99 13.48
CA ASP A 386 -7.28 13.58 13.03
C ASP A 386 -7.35 12.93 11.64
N ALA A 387 -8.33 12.05 11.39
CA ALA A 387 -8.56 11.46 10.08
C ALA A 387 -8.79 12.52 8.98
N ILE A 388 -9.64 13.51 9.27
CA ILE A 388 -9.86 14.67 8.38
C ILE A 388 -8.57 15.46 8.17
N ARG A 389 -7.80 15.68 9.24
CA ARG A 389 -6.51 16.41 9.17
C ARG A 389 -5.52 15.65 8.28
N TYR A 390 -5.33 14.35 8.49
CA TYR A 390 -4.41 13.53 7.70
C TYR A 390 -4.71 13.59 6.21
N SER A 391 -5.96 13.34 5.80
CA SER A 391 -6.36 13.43 4.39
C SER A 391 -6.09 14.81 3.76
N LYS A 392 -6.26 15.90 4.52
CA LYS A 392 -5.93 17.25 4.05
C LYS A 392 -4.44 17.51 3.98
N THR A 393 -3.69 17.09 4.99
CA THR A 393 -2.24 17.29 5.10
C THR A 393 -1.48 16.61 3.97
N MET A 394 -1.95 15.46 3.48
CA MET A 394 -1.30 14.76 2.36
C MET A 394 -1.28 15.54 1.03
N ASN A 395 -2.09 16.60 0.88
CA ASN A 395 -1.97 17.54 -0.25
C ASN A 395 -0.63 18.29 -0.28
N GLN A 396 0.03 18.45 0.87
CA GLN A 396 1.31 19.16 0.95
C GLN A 396 2.46 18.37 0.31
N ILE A 397 2.30 17.05 0.13
CA ILE A 397 3.33 16.17 -0.44
C ILE A 397 2.93 15.55 -1.77
N THR A 398 1.76 15.90 -2.32
CA THR A 398 1.26 15.33 -3.58
C THR A 398 1.21 16.36 -4.71
N ILE A 399 1.10 15.91 -5.95
CA ILE A 399 1.00 16.79 -7.14
C ILE A 399 -0.37 17.45 -7.20
N GLY A 400 -1.45 16.70 -6.96
CA GLY A 400 -2.81 17.22 -7.01
C GLY A 400 -3.86 16.22 -6.51
N ASN A 401 -5.13 16.54 -6.72
CA ASN A 401 -6.25 15.69 -6.33
C ASN A 401 -6.85 14.95 -7.53
N ASN A 402 -7.04 13.64 -7.42
CA ASN A 402 -7.69 12.83 -8.46
C ASN A 402 -9.20 13.11 -8.50
N PRO A 403 -9.75 13.70 -9.58
CA PRO A 403 -11.16 14.05 -9.63
C PRO A 403 -12.10 12.84 -9.77
N ASN A 404 -11.57 11.68 -10.16
CA ASN A 404 -12.37 10.47 -10.40
C ASN A 404 -12.67 9.68 -9.12
N ILE A 405 -11.96 9.95 -8.03
CA ILE A 405 -12.13 9.26 -6.74
C ILE A 405 -12.11 10.32 -5.65
N THR A 406 -13.25 10.50 -5.00
CA THR A 406 -13.48 11.66 -4.11
C THR A 406 -13.87 11.23 -2.71
N ILE A 407 -13.63 12.11 -1.74
CA ILE A 407 -13.94 11.90 -0.33
C ILE A 407 -15.17 12.75 0.04
N PRO A 408 -16.36 12.16 0.27
CA PRO A 408 -17.60 12.93 0.48
C PRO A 408 -17.55 13.88 1.68
N SER A 409 -16.95 13.44 2.79
CA SER A 409 -16.81 14.22 4.04
C SER A 409 -15.94 15.47 3.88
N LEU A 410 -15.19 15.57 2.78
CA LEU A 410 -14.34 16.71 2.43
C LEU A 410 -14.91 17.49 1.24
N ASN A 411 -16.24 17.56 1.12
CA ASN A 411 -16.95 18.20 0.00
C ASN A 411 -16.52 17.62 -1.36
N PHE A 412 -16.37 16.30 -1.44
CA PHE A 412 -15.94 15.59 -2.64
C PHE A 412 -14.57 16.05 -3.18
N MET A 413 -13.67 16.49 -2.31
CA MET A 413 -12.26 16.65 -2.65
C MET A 413 -11.74 15.32 -3.24
N GLY A 414 -11.07 15.39 -4.38
CA GLY A 414 -10.38 14.23 -4.95
C GLY A 414 -9.30 13.71 -3.98
N ILE A 415 -9.01 12.41 -4.03
CA ILE A 415 -7.92 11.85 -3.22
C ILE A 415 -6.57 12.51 -3.57
N PRO A 416 -5.69 12.79 -2.59
CA PRO A 416 -4.35 13.33 -2.88
C PRO A 416 -3.51 12.30 -3.63
N THR A 417 -2.96 12.65 -4.80
CA THR A 417 -2.32 11.70 -5.73
C THR A 417 -0.98 12.22 -6.25
N GLY A 418 -0.04 11.29 -6.42
CA GLY A 418 1.32 11.55 -6.92
C GLY A 418 2.20 12.14 -5.84
N ILE A 419 2.70 11.32 -4.92
CA ILE A 419 3.60 11.76 -3.85
C ILE A 419 4.92 12.24 -4.48
N ASP A 420 5.32 13.50 -4.26
CA ASP A 420 6.56 14.09 -4.76
C ASP A 420 7.66 13.96 -3.69
N ILE A 421 8.74 13.23 -3.99
CA ILE A 421 9.84 13.05 -3.03
C ILE A 421 10.51 14.37 -2.63
N ARG A 422 10.47 15.41 -3.49
CA ARG A 422 10.99 16.74 -3.15
C ARG A 422 10.18 17.33 -2.01
N LYS A 423 8.85 17.36 -2.15
CA LYS A 423 7.92 17.91 -1.16
C LYS A 423 7.97 17.16 0.16
N VAL A 424 8.17 15.84 0.14
CA VAL A 424 8.33 15.04 1.37
C VAL A 424 9.56 15.49 2.17
N VAL A 425 10.70 15.65 1.51
CA VAL A 425 11.97 16.04 2.15
C VAL A 425 11.97 17.53 2.51
N GLU A 426 11.47 18.39 1.63
CA GLU A 426 11.37 19.83 1.84
C GLU A 426 10.48 20.18 3.03
N ASN A 427 9.28 19.58 3.10
CA ASN A 427 8.32 19.85 4.17
C ASN A 427 8.57 19.05 5.45
N ASN A 428 9.57 18.15 5.45
CA ASN A 428 9.79 17.16 6.50
C ASN A 428 8.49 16.41 6.89
N LEU A 429 7.69 16.06 5.88
CA LEU A 429 6.35 15.51 6.05
C LEU A 429 6.27 14.15 5.36
N LEU A 430 6.16 13.09 6.15
CA LEU A 430 6.10 11.71 5.65
C LEU A 430 4.66 11.31 5.27
N PRO A 431 4.49 10.45 4.24
CA PRO A 431 3.22 9.79 3.98
C PRO A 431 2.66 9.12 5.24
N VAL A 432 1.37 9.29 5.48
CA VAL A 432 0.64 8.58 6.54
C VAL A 432 0.10 7.26 5.99
N ILE A 433 0.41 6.16 6.65
CA ILE A 433 -0.07 4.82 6.30
C ILE A 433 -0.87 4.29 7.49
N ASN A 434 -2.06 3.78 7.23
CA ASN A 434 -2.83 3.06 8.23
C ASN A 434 -2.78 1.58 7.91
N THR A 435 -2.41 0.73 8.87
CA THR A 435 -2.14 -0.68 8.59
C THR A 435 -2.39 -1.54 9.83
N ALA A 436 -2.57 -2.84 9.60
CA ALA A 436 -2.65 -3.81 10.68
C ALA A 436 -1.30 -3.97 11.40
N ILE A 437 -1.37 -4.22 12.70
CA ILE A 437 -0.23 -4.66 13.52
C ILE A 437 -0.23 -6.19 13.49
N ALA A 438 0.82 -6.78 12.93
CA ALA A 438 1.02 -8.22 12.91
C ALA A 438 1.95 -8.64 14.07
N HIS A 439 1.72 -9.83 14.63
CA HIS A 439 2.65 -10.41 15.60
C HIS A 439 4.02 -10.69 14.94
N LYS A 440 5.10 -10.55 15.71
CA LYS A 440 6.48 -10.84 15.25
C LYS A 440 6.77 -12.33 15.01
N ASP A 441 5.88 -13.20 15.48
CA ASP A 441 6.02 -14.66 15.41
C ASP A 441 5.05 -15.19 14.36
N ALA A 442 5.47 -16.23 13.65
CA ALA A 442 4.72 -16.78 12.53
C ALA A 442 3.34 -17.31 12.95
N GLY A 443 2.31 -16.91 12.20
CA GLY A 443 0.99 -17.55 12.23
C GLY A 443 0.05 -17.14 13.36
N ILE A 444 0.46 -16.23 14.25
CA ILE A 444 -0.43 -15.65 15.27
C ILE A 444 -1.42 -14.66 14.63
N GLY A 445 -0.98 -13.89 13.63
CA GLY A 445 -1.85 -13.02 12.87
C GLY A 445 -1.88 -11.57 13.34
N MET A 446 -3.01 -10.92 13.05
CA MET A 446 -3.26 -9.52 13.40
C MET A 446 -3.54 -9.39 14.90
N ILE A 447 -2.83 -8.48 15.55
CA ILE A 447 -2.90 -8.23 16.99
C ILE A 447 -3.29 -6.78 17.33
N GLY A 448 -3.57 -5.97 16.32
CA GLY A 448 -4.00 -4.58 16.45
C GLY A 448 -4.01 -3.90 15.09
N ALA A 449 -4.23 -2.59 15.07
CA ALA A 449 -4.06 -1.75 13.89
C ALA A 449 -3.59 -0.37 14.32
N GLY A 450 -2.96 0.37 13.42
CA GLY A 450 -2.41 1.66 13.76
C GLY A 450 -1.96 2.49 12.59
N ILE A 451 -1.24 3.55 12.93
CA ILE A 451 -0.61 4.46 11.99
C ILE A 451 0.89 4.17 11.98
N VAL A 452 1.47 4.25 10.79
CA VAL A 452 2.90 4.14 10.57
C VAL A 452 3.32 5.13 9.50
N HIS A 453 4.60 5.49 9.50
CA HIS A 453 5.21 6.33 8.48
C HIS A 453 6.38 5.58 7.87
N PRO A 454 6.68 5.77 6.58
CA PRO A 454 7.91 5.27 6.00
C PRO A 454 9.15 5.95 6.63
N PRO A 455 10.34 5.34 6.61
CA PRO A 455 11.55 5.98 7.10
C PRO A 455 11.96 7.13 6.17
N MET A 456 12.22 8.33 6.72
CA MET A 456 12.71 9.49 5.97
C MET A 456 13.97 9.18 5.16
N GLU A 457 14.83 8.30 5.69
CA GLU A 457 16.06 7.83 5.02
C GLU A 457 15.82 7.33 3.59
N ALA A 458 14.71 6.64 3.31
CA ALA A 458 14.40 6.14 1.98
C ALA A 458 14.18 7.30 0.98
N PHE A 459 13.47 8.36 1.40
CA PHE A 459 13.23 9.55 0.57
C PHE A 459 14.50 10.37 0.36
N GLN A 460 15.33 10.50 1.40
CA GLN A 460 16.61 11.19 1.31
C GLN A 460 17.54 10.51 0.30
N LYS A 461 17.66 9.17 0.37
CA LYS A 461 18.43 8.38 -0.61
C LYS A 461 17.89 8.54 -2.03
N ALA A 462 16.56 8.51 -2.20
CA ALA A 462 15.92 8.71 -3.50
C ALA A 462 16.19 10.11 -4.06
N LEU A 463 16.11 11.15 -3.24
CA LEU A 463 16.34 12.53 -3.65
C LEU A 463 17.80 12.74 -4.07
N PHE A 464 18.76 12.19 -3.33
CA PHE A 464 20.17 12.25 -3.71
C PHE A 464 20.44 11.56 -5.05
N ALA A 465 19.93 10.34 -5.24
CA ALA A 465 20.08 9.62 -6.51
C ALA A 465 19.41 10.38 -7.67
N PHE A 466 18.26 11.02 -7.40
CA PHE A 466 17.57 11.85 -8.37
C PHE A 466 18.41 13.06 -8.79
N GLY A 467 18.96 13.80 -7.83
CA GLY A 467 19.85 14.94 -8.07
C GLY A 467 21.09 14.55 -8.86
N GLN A 468 21.73 13.42 -8.52
CA GLN A 468 22.86 12.90 -9.28
C GLN A 468 22.51 12.54 -10.73
N THR A 469 21.26 12.17 -11.01
CA THR A 469 20.83 11.77 -12.34
C THR A 469 20.44 12.97 -13.20
N TYR A 470 19.71 13.94 -12.63
CA TYR A 470 19.02 14.99 -13.38
C TYR A 470 19.49 16.42 -13.10
N ALA A 471 20.30 16.66 -12.06
CA ALA A 471 20.76 17.99 -11.65
C ALA A 471 22.28 18.16 -11.78
N LYS A 472 22.82 17.79 -12.95
CA LYS A 472 24.24 17.95 -13.31
C LYS A 472 24.51 19.24 -14.08
#